data_AF-A0A6G7Z8P0-F1
#
_entry.id   AF-A0A6G7Z8P0-F1
#
_cell.length_a   1.000
_cell.length_b   1.000
_cell.length_c   1.000
_cell.angle_alpha   90.00
_cell.angle_beta   90.00
_cell.angle_gamma   90.00
#
_symmetry.space_group_name_H-M   'P 1'
#
loop_
_entity.id
_entity.type
_entity.pdbx_description
1 polymer ?
#
loop_
_entity_poly.entity_id
_entity_poly.type
_entity_poly.pdbx_seq_one_letter_code
_entity_poly.pdbx_strand_id
1 'polypeptide(L)' 'MAQKSKDKSTYTSIVGLGILVTLMWISDRILYPFGGWPMLRIINYVLMIAAVVLIIQKFIKLTKQANK' A
#
# COMPACT_ATOMS: atom_id res chain seq x y z
N MET A 1 23.74 2.28 17.57
CA MET A 1 23.24 1.02 16.96
C MET A 1 21.71 1.02 16.69
N ALA A 2 21.05 2.17 16.45
CA ALA A 2 19.59 2.27 16.34
C ALA A 2 19.04 2.41 14.90
N GLN A 3 19.90 2.52 13.90
CA GLN A 3 19.49 2.78 12.50
C GLN A 3 19.03 1.50 11.78
N LYS A 4 19.68 0.36 12.08
CA LYS A 4 19.41 -0.94 11.44
C LYS A 4 18.01 -1.50 11.71
N SER A 5 17.37 -1.14 12.83
CA SER A 5 16.00 -1.57 13.14
C SER A 5 14.93 -0.70 12.47
N LYS A 6 15.22 0.59 12.23
CA LYS A 6 14.30 1.56 11.64
C LYS A 6 14.09 1.30 10.14
N ASP A 7 15.15 0.91 9.43
CA ASP A 7 15.07 0.52 8.02
C ASP A 7 14.32 -0.81 7.84
N LYS A 8 14.57 -1.79 8.72
CA LYS A 8 13.87 -3.08 8.67
C LYS A 8 12.36 -2.92 8.92
N SER A 9 11.98 -2.08 9.90
CA SER A 9 10.58 -1.76 10.20
C SER A 9 9.88 -1.02 9.05
N THR A 10 10.57 -0.07 8.40
CA THR A 10 10.01 0.69 7.28
C THR A 10 9.83 -0.19 6.05
N TYR A 11 10.81 -1.07 5.76
CA TYR A 11 10.72 -2.03 4.65
C TYR A 11 9.58 -3.04 4.88
N THR A 12 9.47 -3.61 6.09
CA THR A 12 8.33 -4.47 6.45
C THR A 12 6.99 -3.73 6.35
N SER A 13 6.95 -2.43 6.67
CA SER A 13 5.74 -1.61 6.53
C SER A 13 5.36 -1.38 5.06
N ILE A 14 6.34 -1.17 4.18
CA ILE A 14 6.13 -1.03 2.72
C ILE A 14 5.64 -2.36 2.12
N VAL A 15 6.30 -3.47 2.46
CA VAL A 15 5.92 -4.81 2.00
C VAL A 15 4.53 -5.18 2.53
N GLY A 16 4.24 -4.90 3.80
CA GLY A 16 2.93 -5.12 4.41
C GLY A 16 1.82 -4.33 3.73
N LEU A 17 2.05 -3.04 3.43
CA LEU A 17 1.11 -2.23 2.66
C LEU A 17 0.91 -2.77 1.24
N GLY A 18 1.96 -3.25 0.58
CA GLY A 18 1.87 -3.87 -0.74
C GLY A 18 1.00 -5.14 -0.74
N ILE A 19 1.17 -6.02 0.25
CA ILE A 19 0.33 -7.22 0.43
C ILE A 19 -1.13 -6.80 0.66
N LEU A 20 -1.36 -5.75 1.46
CA LEU A 20 -2.69 -5.24 1.78
C LEU A 20 -3.43 -4.72 0.53
N VAL A 21 -2.72 -4.00 -0.34
CA VAL A 21 -3.27 -3.53 -1.62
C VAL A 21 -3.63 -4.71 -2.54
N THR A 22 -2.77 -5.73 -2.63
CA THR A 22 -3.07 -6.94 -3.42
C THR A 22 -4.28 -7.70 -2.88
N LEU A 23 -4.40 -7.82 -1.56
CA LEU A 23 -5.58 -8.41 -0.92
C LEU A 23 -6.84 -7.60 -1.20
N MET A 24 -6.80 -6.27 -1.08
CA MET A 24 -7.94 -5.39 -1.42
C MET A 24 -8.37 -5.56 -2.87
N TRP A 25 -7.43 -5.76 -3.80
CA TRP A 25 -7.74 -6.02 -5.20
C TRP A 25 -8.45 -7.35 -5.43
N ILE A 26 -8.01 -8.42 -4.75
CA ILE A 26 -8.65 -9.73 -4.80
C ILE A 26 -10.03 -9.68 -4.15
N SER A 27 -10.14 -9.02 -2.99
CA SER A 27 -11.42 -8.79 -2.31
C SER A 27 -12.39 -7.99 -3.17
N ASP A 28 -11.93 -7.00 -3.95
CA ASP A 28 -12.78 -6.25 -4.90
C ASP A 28 -13.42 -7.18 -5.94
N ARG A 29 -12.63 -8.11 -6.50
CA ARG A 29 -13.10 -9.11 -7.47
C ARG A 29 -14.11 -10.08 -6.87
N ILE A 30 -13.93 -10.48 -5.61
CA ILE A 30 -14.79 -11.44 -4.91
C ILE A 30 -16.08 -10.79 -4.40
N LEU A 31 -15.99 -9.59 -3.80
CA LEU A 31 -17.12 -8.88 -3.19
C LEU A 31 -17.98 -8.14 -4.23
N TYR A 32 -17.39 -7.71 -5.35
CA TYR A 32 -18.09 -6.97 -6.39
C TYR A 32 -18.02 -7.65 -7.78
N PRO A 33 -18.49 -8.92 -7.91
CA PRO A 33 -18.42 -9.66 -9.17
C PRO A 33 -19.39 -9.12 -10.24
N PHE A 34 -20.54 -8.54 -9.84
CA PHE A 34 -21.63 -8.17 -10.75
C PHE A 34 -21.95 -6.67 -10.81
N GLY A 35 -21.04 -5.79 -10.39
CA GLY A 35 -21.20 -4.34 -10.57
C GLY A 35 -22.36 -3.69 -9.79
N GLY A 36 -23.02 -4.42 -8.87
CA GLY A 36 -24.19 -3.93 -8.11
C GLY A 36 -23.91 -2.80 -7.13
N TRP A 37 -22.64 -2.44 -6.90
CA TRP A 37 -22.23 -1.41 -5.94
C TRP A 37 -21.11 -0.51 -6.49
N PRO A 38 -21.35 0.24 -7.58
CA PRO A 38 -20.31 1.05 -8.23
C PRO A 38 -19.70 2.10 -7.28
N MET A 39 -20.51 2.62 -6.35
CA MET A 39 -20.06 3.63 -5.39
C MET A 39 -19.08 3.07 -4.35
N LEU A 40 -19.33 1.88 -3.80
CA LEU A 40 -18.39 1.20 -2.89
C LEU A 40 -17.09 0.82 -3.61
N ARG A 41 -17.17 0.43 -4.88
CA ARG A 41 -16.02 0.10 -5.70
C ARG A 41 -15.11 1.30 -5.94
N ILE A 42 -15.70 2.47 -6.21
CA ILE A 42 -14.95 3.73 -6.36
C ILE A 42 -14.23 4.07 -5.05
N ILE A 43 -14.90 3.96 -3.90
CA ILE A 43 -14.27 4.21 -2.60
C ILE A 43 -13.10 3.24 -2.37
N ASN A 44 -13.27 1.96 -2.71
CA ASN A 44 -12.22 0.96 -2.59
C ASN A 44 -11.01 1.29 -3.50
N TYR A 45 -11.24 1.72 -4.74
CA TYR A 45 -10.16 2.15 -5.62
C TYR A 45 -9.45 3.43 -5.14
N VAL A 46 -10.18 4.40 -4.61
CA VAL A 46 -9.59 5.62 -4.02
C VAL A 46 -8.70 5.25 -2.82
N LEU A 47 -9.14 4.32 -1.97
CA LEU A 47 -8.34 3.81 -0.86
C LEU A 47 -7.09 3.08 -1.34
N MET A 48 -7.19 2.24 -2.38
CA MET A 48 -6.04 1.58 -2.99
C MET A 48 -5.03 2.59 -3.56
N ILE A 49 -5.51 3.63 -4.26
CA ILE A 49 -4.64 4.69 -4.80
C ILE A 49 -3.92 5.43 -3.67
N ALA A 50 -4.63 5.79 -2.60
CA ALA A 50 -4.03 6.44 -1.44
C ALA A 50 -2.94 5.55 -0.78
N ALA A 51 -3.20 4.24 -0.65
CA ALA A 51 -2.22 3.29 -0.14
C ALA A 51 -0.97 3.19 -1.04
N VAL A 52 -1.14 3.18 -2.36
CA VAL A 52 -0.03 3.19 -3.33
C VAL A 52 0.79 4.47 -3.22
N VAL A 53 0.15 5.64 -3.11
CA VAL A 53 0.84 6.92 -2.90
C VAL A 53 1.64 6.91 -1.61
N LEU A 54 1.11 6.35 -0.52
CA LEU A 54 1.84 6.20 0.75
C LEU A 54 3.05 5.27 0.64
N ILE A 55 2.92 4.17 -0.10
CA ILE A 55 4.04 3.25 -0.42
C ILE A 55 5.14 4.02 -1.16
N ILE A 56 4.79 4.75 -2.21
CA ILE A 56 5.73 5.55 -3.01
C ILE A 56 6.42 6.61 -2.15
N GLN A 57 5.68 7.35 -1.32
CA GLN A 57 6.24 8.35 -0.42
C GLN A 57 7.24 7.74 0.58
N LYS A 58 6.92 6.57 1.15
CA LYS A 58 7.84 5.85 2.04
C LYS A 58 9.06 5.34 1.27
N PHE A 59 8.88 4.85 0.06
CA PHE A 59 9.96 4.37 -0.79
C PHE A 59 10.94 5.48 -1.12
N ILE A 60 10.45 6.65 -1.59
CA ILE A 60 11.28 7.83 -1.89
C ILE A 60 12.07 8.30 -0.66
N LYS A 61 11.44 8.29 0.54
CA LYS A 61 12.15 8.63 1.79
C LYS A 61 13.28 7.66 2.10
N LEU A 62 13.08 6.35 1.89
CA LEU A 62 14.12 5.35 2.05
C LEU A 62 15.25 5.53 1.02
N THR A 63 14.93 5.75 -0.26
CA THR A 63 15.95 5.96 -1.30
C THR A 63 16.77 7.22 -1.03
N LYS A 64 16.13 8.29 -0.53
CA LYS A 64 16.82 9.53 -0.15
C LYS A 64 17.71 9.37 1.09
N GLN A 65 17.38 8.45 2.00
CA GLN A 65 18.24 8.10 3.15
C GLN A 65 19.41 7.20 2.76
N ALA A 66 19.23 6.29 1.80
CA ALA A 66 20.28 5.41 1.32
C ALA A 66 21.31 6.13 0.41
N ASN A 67 20.94 7.27 -0.17
CA ASN A 67 21.81 8.07 -1.05
C ASN A 67 22.55 9.22 -0.34
N LYS A 68 22.60 9.20 1.00
CA LYS A 68 23.39 10.10 1.84
C LYS A 68 24.39 9.29 2.65
#